data_AF-A0AAU2HD20-F1
#
_entry.id   AF-A0AAU2HD20-F1
#
_cell.length_a   1.000
_cell.length_b   1.000
_cell.length_c   1.000
_cell.angle_alpha   90.00
_cell.angle_beta   90.00
_cell.angle_gamma   90.00
#
_symmetry.space_group_name_H-M   'P 1'
#
loop_
_entity.id
_entity.type
_entity.pdbx_description
1 polymer ?
#
loop_
_entity_poly.entity_id
_entity_poly.type
_entity_poly.pdbx_seq_one_letter_code
_entity_poly.pdbx_strand_id
1 'polypeptide(L)' 'MNVPRKHVERLKRPETGDGPTGLQAGGDSPVEVKLGTFLDNTRRRAAKLSVERRADLNALDMRW' A
#
# COMPACT_ATOMS: atom_id res chain seq x y z
N MET A 1 -7.94 10.34 -3.68
CA MET A 1 -6.57 10.12 -4.25
C MET A 1 -6.55 9.45 -5.64
N ASN A 2 -5.85 10.00 -6.65
CA ASN A 2 -5.62 9.38 -7.97
C ASN A 2 -4.15 8.96 -8.13
N VAL A 3 -3.86 7.65 -8.21
CA VAL A 3 -2.51 7.09 -8.30
C VAL A 3 -2.42 6.18 -9.52
N PRO A 4 -1.50 6.41 -10.47
CA PRO A 4 -1.34 5.54 -11.63
C PRO A 4 -1.03 4.10 -11.22
N ARG A 5 -1.60 3.11 -11.93
CA ARG A 5 -1.44 1.67 -11.60
C ARG A 5 0.03 1.22 -11.46
N LYS A 6 0.95 1.82 -12.24
CA LYS A 6 2.39 1.51 -12.24
C LYS A 6 3.20 2.31 -11.22
N HIS A 7 2.57 3.13 -10.38
CA HIS A 7 3.27 3.93 -9.38
C HIS A 7 3.88 3.05 -8.28
N VAL A 8 5.16 3.33 -7.99
CA VAL A 8 5.94 2.71 -6.92
C VAL A 8 6.39 3.83 -6.00
N GLU A 9 6.11 3.67 -4.71
CA GLU A 9 6.56 4.57 -3.66
C GLU A 9 7.83 3.99 -3.01
N ARG A 10 8.82 4.86 -2.77
CA ARG A 10 10.10 4.47 -2.18
C ARG A 10 10.18 5.01 -0.75
N LEU A 11 10.00 4.12 0.22
CA LEU A 11 10.03 4.47 1.63
C LEU A 11 11.41 4.21 2.22
N LYS A 12 11.88 5.10 3.09
CA LYS A 12 13.04 4.79 3.92
C LYS A 12 12.65 3.65 4.87
N ARG A 13 13.54 2.68 5.03
CA ARG A 13 13.34 1.64 6.04
C ARG A 13 13.32 2.32 7.43
N PRO A 14 12.30 2.10 8.27
CA PRO A 14 12.36 2.56 9.64
C PRO A 14 13.49 1.83 10.37
N GLU A 15 14.29 2.57 11.15
CA GLU A 15 15.44 2.01 11.90
C GLU A 15 15.00 0.94 12.91
N THR A 16 13.75 1.01 13.34
CA THR A 16 13.08 -0.04 14.11
C THR A 16 12.68 -1.18 13.16
N GLY A 17 13.36 -2.31 13.28
CA GLY A 17 13.30 -3.48 12.38
C GLY A 17 11.98 -4.26 12.29
N ASP A 18 10.83 -3.62 12.47
CA ASP A 18 9.48 -4.21 12.33
C ASP A 18 8.81 -3.79 11.01
N GLY A 19 9.58 -3.87 9.91
CA GLY A 19 9.04 -3.68 8.57
C GLY A 19 8.19 -4.90 8.14
N PRO A 20 7.17 -4.73 7.27
CA PRO A 20 6.31 -5.83 6.85
C PRO A 20 7.12 -6.97 6.22
N THR A 21 7.01 -8.16 6.83
CA THR A 21 7.68 -9.40 6.43
C THR A 21 7.09 -9.92 5.12
N GLY A 22 7.52 -9.35 4.01
CA GLY A 22 7.05 -9.78 2.71
C GLY A 22 7.64 -8.93 1.60
N LEU A 23 8.77 -9.40 1.05
CA LEU A 23 9.56 -8.80 -0.02
C LEU A 23 10.54 -7.74 0.48
N GLN A 24 11.74 -8.14 0.87
CA GLN A 24 12.91 -7.26 0.77
C GLN A 24 14.19 -8.07 0.69
N ALA A 25 14.91 -7.84 -0.41
CA ALA A 25 16.34 -8.10 -0.52
C ALA A 25 17.07 -7.39 0.64
N GLY A 26 18.10 -8.04 1.19
CA GLY A 26 18.89 -7.51 2.30
C GLY A 26 19.63 -6.22 1.96
N GLY A 27 19.81 -5.36 2.97
CA GLY A 27 20.59 -4.13 2.89
C GLY A 27 19.77 -2.85 3.07
N ASP A 28 20.48 -1.76 3.37
CA ASP A 28 20.03 -0.38 3.67
C ASP A 28 19.31 0.34 2.50
N SER A 29 18.70 -0.44 1.59
CA SER A 29 18.03 0.05 0.40
C SER A 29 16.59 0.46 0.71
N PRO A 30 16.08 1.54 0.08
CA PRO A 30 14.71 1.99 0.27
C PRO A 30 13.72 0.89 -0.13
N VAL A 31 12.64 0.78 0.64
CA VAL A 31 11.57 -0.18 0.41
C VAL A 31 10.72 0.30 -0.75
N GLU A 32 10.64 -0.51 -1.81
CA GLU A 32 9.75 -0.25 -2.93
C GLU A 32 8.35 -0.83 -2.66
N VAL A 33 7.37 0.06 -2.50
CA VAL A 33 5.96 -0.30 -2.32
C VAL A 33 5.22 -0.06 -3.63
N LYS A 34 4.62 -1.11 -4.21
CA LYS A 34 3.80 -1.03 -5.44
C LYS A 34 2.42 -0.42 -5.16
N LEU A 35 2.38 0.81 -4.65
CA LEU A 35 1.18 1.47 -4.17
C LEU A 35 0.08 1.56 -5.25
N GLY A 36 0.44 1.89 -6.49
CA GLY A 36 -0.54 1.97 -7.59
C GLY A 36 -1.23 0.65 -7.86
N THR A 37 -0.51 -0.47 -7.76
CA THR A 37 -1.05 -1.81 -7.95
C THR A 37 -1.90 -2.25 -6.76
N PHE A 38 -1.46 -1.93 -5.54
CA PHE A 38 -2.26 -2.17 -4.33
C PHE A 38 -3.60 -1.43 -4.40
N LEU A 39 -3.60 -0.13 -4.68
CA LEU A 39 -4.82 0.67 -4.75
C LEU A 39 -5.77 0.19 -5.84
N ASP A 40 -5.27 -0.14 -7.03
CA ASP A 40 -6.08 -0.68 -8.12
C ASP A 40 -6.76 -2.00 -7.73
N ASN A 41 -6.02 -2.93 -7.12
CA ASN A 41 -6.56 -4.20 -6.67
C ASN A 41 -7.60 -4.02 -5.55
N THR A 42 -7.33 -3.11 -4.62
CA THR A 42 -8.23 -2.76 -3.53
C THR A 42 -9.54 -2.18 -4.05
N ARG A 43 -9.52 -1.27 -5.04
CA ARG A 43 -10.73 -0.76 -5.70
C ARG A 43 -11.49 -1.88 -6.41
N ARG A 44 -10.82 -2.70 -7.21
CA ARG A 44 -11.45 -3.83 -7.92
C ARG A 44 -12.11 -4.82 -6.98
N ARG A 45 -11.58 -4.97 -5.76
CA ARG A 45 -12.08 -5.89 -4.74
C ARG A 45 -12.86 -5.20 -3.63
N ALA A 46 -13.35 -3.98 -3.84
CA ALA A 46 -14.08 -3.19 -2.85
C ALA A 46 -15.23 -3.98 -2.19
N ALA A 47 -15.97 -4.75 -3.00
CA ALA A 47 -17.08 -5.58 -2.54
C ALA A 47 -16.67 -6.76 -1.64
N LYS A 48 -15.37 -7.12 -1.61
CA LYS A 48 -14.82 -8.21 -0.79
C LYS A 48 -14.12 -7.71 0.47
N LEU A 49 -14.04 -6.39 0.68
CA LEU A 49 -13.45 -5.82 1.88
C LEU A 49 -14.43 -5.89 3.04
N SER A 50 -13.92 -6.06 4.25
CA SER A 50 -14.73 -5.84 5.45
C SER A 50 -15.18 -4.39 5.53
N VAL A 51 -16.28 -4.15 6.24
CA VAL A 51 -16.83 -2.80 6.46
C VAL A 51 -15.80 -1.89 7.12
N GLU A 52 -15.11 -2.40 8.14
CA GLU A 52 -14.03 -1.69 8.84
C GLU A 52 -12.91 -1.28 7.89
N ARG A 53 -12.37 -2.24 7.11
CA ARG A 53 -11.28 -1.96 6.18
C ARG A 53 -11.68 -0.93 5.12
N ARG A 54 -12.93 -0.98 4.65
CA ARG A 54 -13.48 -0.01 3.71
C ARG A 54 -13.63 1.38 4.35
N ALA A 55 -14.05 1.45 5.61
CA ALA A 55 -14.17 2.70 6.36
C ALA A 55 -12.79 3.35 6.61
N ASP A 56 -11.78 2.56 7.01
CA ASP A 56 -10.41 3.05 7.19
C ASP A 56 -9.87 3.68 5.90
N LEU A 57 -10.07 2.99 4.77
CA LEU A 57 -9.62 3.49 3.47
C LEU A 57 -10.39 4.75 3.05
N ASN A 58 -11.70 4.83 3.35
CA ASN A 58 -12.48 6.05 3.13
C ASN A 58 -11.96 7.24 3.93
N ALA A 59 -11.57 7.01 5.20
CA ALA A 59 -11.00 8.05 6.05
C ALA A 59 -9.68 8.61 5.48
N LEU A 60 -8.96 7.81 4.69
CA LEU A 60 -7.78 8.24 3.93
C LEU A 60 -8.10 8.92 2.58
N ASP A 61 -9.35 9.36 2.37
CA ASP A 61 -9.84 9.92 1.10
C ASP A 61 -9.66 8.96 -0.11
N MET A 62 -9.78 7.65 0.16
CA MET A 62 -9.80 6.66 -0.91
C MET A 62 -11.11 6.79 -1.70
N ARG A 63 -10.95 7.10 -2.98
CA ARG A 63 -12.04 7.06 -3.95
C ARG A 63 -12.08 5.66 -4.56
N TRP A 64 -13.26 5.05 -4.55
CA TRP A 64 -13.53 3.73 -5.10
C TRP A 64 -13.61 3.75 -6.62
#